data_AF-A0A522CNX0-F1
#
_entry.id   AF-A0A522CNX0-F1
#
_cell.length_a   1.000
_cell.length_b   1.000
_cell.length_c   1.000
_cell.angle_alpha   90.00
_cell.angle_beta   90.00
_cell.angle_gamma   90.00
#
_symmetry.space_group_name_H-M   'P 1'
#
loop_
_entity.id
_entity.type
_entity.pdbx_description
1 polymer ?
#
loop_
_entity_poly.entity_id
_entity_poly.type
_entity_poly.pdbx_seq_one_letter_code
_entity_poly.pdbx_strand_id
1 'polypeptide(L)'
;MKGYGLPKETYIELLTDRIEYFGRQLPDEDFQIMDMRYAYDEEGYEVTGELVTLDEKIIRIAKELGAIESDNGEEHWIWNLDAVARGAYPIEKLPTHVRDLAKELYYDRAA
;
A
#
# COMPACT_ATOMS: atom_id res chain seq x y z
N MET A 1 8.93 -11.92 4.33
CA MET A 1 10.28 -11.51 4.81
C MET A 1 10.06 -11.10 6.26
N LYS A 2 10.75 -11.66 7.26
CA LYS A 2 10.50 -11.22 8.65
C LYS A 2 10.80 -9.71 8.74
N GLY A 3 9.90 -8.94 9.34
CA GLY A 3 9.99 -7.48 9.44
C GLY A 3 11.33 -6.98 10.01
N TYR A 4 11.58 -5.68 9.86
CA TYR A 4 12.85 -5.04 10.19
C TYR A 4 13.13 -4.90 11.70
N GLY A 5 12.21 -5.32 12.58
CA GLY A 5 12.30 -5.15 14.03
C GLY A 5 12.27 -3.69 14.47
N LEU A 6 11.73 -2.80 13.63
CA LEU A 6 11.61 -1.38 13.92
C LEU A 6 10.38 -1.11 14.80
N PRO A 7 10.42 -0.08 15.66
CA PRO A 7 9.23 0.39 16.34
C PRO A 7 8.11 0.77 15.36
N LYS A 8 6.86 0.55 15.76
CA LYS A 8 5.67 0.90 14.99
C LYS A 8 5.71 2.34 14.48
N GLU A 9 6.11 3.28 15.35
CA GLU A 9 6.18 4.71 15.05
C GLU A 9 7.18 4.99 13.92
N THR A 10 8.30 4.27 13.89
CA THR A 10 9.30 4.39 12.82
C THR A 10 8.74 3.97 11.48
N TYR A 11 7.93 2.91 11.41
CA TYR A 11 7.26 2.55 10.15
C TYR A 11 6.26 3.62 9.70
N ILE A 12 5.49 4.20 10.62
CA ILE A 12 4.54 5.28 10.31
C ILE A 12 5.28 6.51 9.77
N GLU A 13 6.38 6.92 10.41
CA GLU A 13 7.22 8.03 9.97
C GLU A 13 7.80 7.78 8.57
N LEU A 14 8.39 6.61 8.34
CA LEU A 14 8.97 6.25 7.05
C LEU A 14 7.92 6.18 5.94
N LEU A 15 6.77 5.57 6.20
CA LEU A 15 5.65 5.54 5.24
C LEU A 15 5.15 6.95 4.92
N THR A 16 5.02 7.80 5.93
CA THR A 16 4.60 9.19 5.75
C THR A 16 5.56 9.92 4.82
N ASP A 17 6.86 9.84 5.11
CA ASP A 17 7.92 10.47 4.32
C ASP A 17 7.90 9.97 2.86
N ARG A 18 7.86 8.64 2.66
CA ARG A 18 7.86 8.06 1.31
C ARG A 18 6.62 8.42 0.50
N ILE A 19 5.45 8.45 1.12
CA ILE A 19 4.21 8.88 0.45
C ILE A 19 4.25 10.38 0.13
N GLU A 20 4.82 11.22 1.00
CA GLU A 20 4.93 12.67 0.77
C GLU A 20 5.85 13.01 -0.39
N TYR A 21 6.95 12.26 -0.55
CA TYR A 21 7.94 12.47 -1.61
C TYR A 21 7.75 11.57 -2.83
N PHE A 22 6.63 10.86 -2.93
CA PHE A 22 6.30 10.00 -4.06
C PHE A 22 6.46 10.73 -5.40
N GLY A 23 7.17 10.10 -6.35
CA GLY A 23 7.47 10.66 -7.67
C GLY A 23 8.44 11.86 -7.70
N ARG A 24 8.99 12.25 -6.54
CA ARG A 24 10.05 13.27 -6.41
C ARG A 24 11.40 12.68 -6.01
N GLN A 25 11.42 11.40 -5.68
CA GLN A 25 12.57 10.61 -5.25
C GLN A 25 13.05 9.68 -6.38
N LEU A 26 14.08 8.87 -6.16
CA LEU A 26 14.49 7.89 -7.17
C LEU A 26 13.37 6.86 -7.36
N PRO A 27 13.07 6.39 -8.58
CA PRO A 27 11.97 5.43 -8.80
C PRO A 27 12.05 4.17 -7.92
N ASP A 28 13.27 3.70 -7.64
CA ASP A 28 13.50 2.53 -6.77
C ASP A 28 13.16 2.81 -5.29
N GLU A 29 13.05 4.07 -4.88
CA GLU A 29 12.67 4.46 -3.51
C GLU A 29 11.14 4.42 -3.31
N ASP A 30 10.35 4.51 -4.39
CA ASP A 30 8.89 4.37 -4.30
C ASP A 30 8.49 2.94 -3.89
N PHE A 31 9.34 1.94 -4.18
CA PHE A 31 9.18 0.58 -3.67
C PHE A 31 9.18 0.48 -2.14
N GLN A 32 9.84 1.43 -1.46
CA GLN A 32 9.90 1.43 0.00
C GLN A 32 8.52 1.67 0.63
N ILE A 33 7.55 2.24 -0.10
CA ILE A 33 6.16 2.35 0.37
C ILE A 33 5.58 0.95 0.58
N MET A 34 5.75 0.08 -0.41
CA MET A 34 5.20 -1.27 -0.39
C MET A 34 5.91 -2.13 0.65
N ASP A 35 7.23 -2.04 0.69
CA ASP A 35 8.06 -2.79 1.63
C ASP A 35 7.79 -2.39 3.09
N MET A 36 7.76 -1.09 3.41
CA MET A 36 7.49 -0.64 4.78
C MET A 36 6.07 -0.98 5.21
N ARG A 37 5.09 -0.90 4.30
CA ARG A 37 3.71 -1.22 4.63
C ARG A 37 3.51 -2.72 4.82
N TYR A 38 4.12 -3.55 3.98
CA TYR A 38 4.13 -5.00 4.16
C TYR A 38 4.82 -5.41 5.46
N ALA A 39 6.00 -4.84 5.74
CA ALA A 39 6.73 -5.12 6.97
C ALA A 39 5.93 -4.75 8.21
N TYR A 40 5.16 -3.65 8.20
CA TYR A 40 4.25 -3.29 9.30
C TYR A 40 3.27 -4.43 9.65
N ASP A 41 2.69 -5.10 8.65
CA ASP A 41 1.80 -6.25 8.87
C ASP A 41 2.56 -7.48 9.35
N GLU A 42 3.77 -7.74 8.81
CA GLU A 42 4.62 -8.86 9.23
C GLU A 42 5.09 -8.74 10.69
N GLU A 43 5.22 -7.51 11.22
CA GLU A 43 5.48 -7.27 12.65
C GLU A 43 4.26 -7.53 13.54
N GLY A 44 3.06 -7.65 12.94
CA GLY A 44 1.81 -7.87 13.67
C GLY A 44 1.33 -6.65 14.44
N TYR A 45 1.69 -5.44 14.01
CA TYR A 45 1.20 -4.22 14.64
C TYR A 45 -0.29 -3.98 14.36
N GLU A 46 -0.99 -3.42 15.34
CA GLU A 46 -2.41 -3.08 15.20
C GLU A 46 -2.61 -1.89 14.25
N VAL A 47 -3.70 -1.92 13.49
CA VAL A 47 -4.10 -0.81 12.62
C VAL A 47 -4.44 0.43 13.45
N THR A 48 -3.69 1.51 13.25
CA THR A 48 -3.93 2.82 13.88
C THR A 48 -4.67 3.77 12.94
N GLY A 49 -5.24 4.86 13.47
CA GLY A 49 -5.85 5.91 12.63
C GLY A 49 -4.86 6.56 11.66
N GLU A 50 -3.57 6.61 12.03
CA GLU A 50 -2.50 7.09 11.15
C GLU A 50 -2.28 6.12 9.99
N LEU A 51 -2.20 4.81 10.27
CA LEU A 51 -2.06 3.80 9.23
C LEU A 51 -3.27 3.80 8.28
N VAL A 52 -4.49 3.96 8.81
CA VAL A 52 -5.70 4.11 7.98
C VAL A 52 -5.53 5.27 7.00
N THR A 53 -5.07 6.43 7.49
CA THR A 53 -4.84 7.62 6.66
C THR A 53 -3.78 7.38 5.58
N LEU A 54 -2.71 6.64 5.92
CA LEU A 54 -1.65 6.30 4.97
C LEU A 54 -2.12 5.28 3.92
N ASP A 55 -2.85 4.24 4.33
CA ASP A 55 -3.42 3.24 3.43
C ASP A 55 -4.40 3.89 2.44
N GLU A 56 -5.23 4.84 2.88
CA GLU A 56 -6.09 5.61 1.98
C GLU A 56 -5.29 6.42 0.95
N LYS A 57 -4.16 7.03 1.36
CA LYS A 57 -3.27 7.73 0.43
C LYS A 57 -2.65 6.77 -0.57
N ILE A 58 -2.16 5.61 -0.13
CA ILE A 58 -1.63 4.56 -1.00
C ILE A 58 -2.68 4.15 -2.04
N ILE A 59 -3.92 3.91 -1.62
CA ILE A 59 -5.00 3.55 -2.53
C ILE A 59 -5.24 4.66 -3.56
N ARG A 60 -5.18 5.95 -3.19
CA ARG A 60 -5.36 7.05 -4.15
C ARG A 60 -4.25 7.12 -5.21
N ILE A 61 -3.05 6.64 -4.91
CA ILE A 61 -1.90 6.60 -5.83
C ILE A 61 -1.59 5.17 -6.32
N ALA A 62 -2.51 4.22 -6.13
CA ALA A 62 -2.27 2.81 -6.41
C ALA A 62 -1.96 2.55 -7.89
N LYS A 63 -2.54 3.35 -8.80
CA LYS A 63 -2.29 3.24 -10.23
C LYS A 63 -0.86 3.63 -10.59
N GLU A 64 -0.35 4.70 -9.99
CA GLU A 64 1.01 5.18 -10.20
C GLU A 64 2.02 4.23 -9.55
N LEU A 65 1.76 3.77 -8.31
CA LEU A 65 2.61 2.77 -7.63
C LEU A 65 2.64 1.42 -8.36
N GLY A 66 1.48 0.93 -8.80
CA GLY A 66 1.38 -0.33 -9.53
C GLY A 66 2.05 -0.31 -10.92
N ALA A 67 2.32 0.88 -11.48
CA ALA A 67 3.09 0.98 -12.72
C ALA A 67 4.60 0.82 -12.51
N ILE A 68 5.07 1.00 -11.27
CA ILE A 68 6.49 0.94 -10.90
C ILE A 68 6.92 -0.53 -10.68
N GLU A 69 6.03 -1.38 -10.20
CA GLU A 69 6.28 -2.80 -10.02
C GLU A 69 5.32 -3.67 -10.83
N SER A 70 5.87 -4.68 -11.53
CA SER A 70 5.07 -5.79 -12.03
C SER A 70 5.41 -7.07 -11.26
N ASP A 71 4.49 -7.48 -10.40
CA ASP A 71 4.30 -8.83 -9.84
C ASP A 71 5.57 -9.51 -9.27
N ASN A 72 5.78 -9.37 -7.96
CA ASN A 72 6.80 -10.13 -7.23
C ASN A 72 6.32 -11.51 -6.73
N GLY A 73 5.08 -11.91 -7.02
CA GLY A 73 4.50 -13.18 -6.59
C GLY A 73 3.98 -13.21 -5.15
N GLU A 74 4.04 -12.11 -4.39
CA GLU A 74 3.44 -12.00 -3.06
C GLU A 74 1.92 -11.82 -3.16
N GLU A 75 1.15 -12.54 -2.35
CA GLU A 75 -0.33 -12.41 -2.35
C GLU A 75 -0.84 -11.13 -1.67
N HIS A 76 0.03 -10.41 -0.96
CA HIS A 76 -0.36 -9.26 -0.16
C HIS A 76 -0.80 -8.08 -1.03
N TRP A 77 -1.87 -7.39 -0.62
CA TRP A 77 -2.51 -6.34 -1.44
C TRP A 77 -1.56 -5.22 -1.86
N ILE A 78 -0.60 -4.88 -1.00
CA ILE A 78 0.35 -3.81 -1.24
C ILE A 78 1.32 -4.11 -2.39
N TRP A 79 1.57 -5.40 -2.66
CA TRP A 79 2.38 -5.87 -3.80
C TRP A 79 1.54 -6.10 -5.05
N ASN A 80 0.24 -5.81 -4.98
CA ASN A 80 -0.72 -6.05 -6.05
C ASN A 80 -1.45 -4.75 -6.45
N LEU A 81 -0.82 -3.59 -6.26
CA LEU A 81 -1.45 -2.28 -6.48
C LEU A 81 -1.90 -2.06 -7.93
N ASP A 82 -1.21 -2.64 -8.93
CA ASP A 82 -1.68 -2.65 -10.33
C ASP A 82 -3.02 -3.40 -10.47
N ALA A 83 -3.12 -4.58 -9.87
CA ALA A 83 -4.37 -5.35 -9.86
C ALA A 83 -5.48 -4.62 -9.08
N VAL A 84 -5.16 -3.95 -7.98
CA VAL A 84 -6.11 -3.10 -7.24
C VAL A 84 -6.59 -1.95 -8.11
N ALA A 85 -5.68 -1.23 -8.77
CA ALA A 85 -5.98 -0.08 -9.62
C ALA A 85 -6.78 -0.46 -10.88
N ARG A 86 -6.70 -1.71 -11.33
CA ARG A 86 -7.54 -2.27 -12.40
C ARG A 86 -8.87 -2.87 -11.92
N GLY A 87 -9.12 -2.89 -10.62
CA GLY A 87 -10.31 -3.54 -10.05
C GLY A 87 -10.30 -5.08 -10.18
N ALA A 88 -9.12 -5.68 -10.35
CA ALA A 88 -8.94 -7.11 -10.57
C ALA A 88 -8.44 -7.87 -9.33
N TYR A 89 -7.88 -7.17 -8.33
CA TYR A 89 -7.50 -7.79 -7.06
C TYR A 89 -8.76 -8.17 -6.25
N PRO A 90 -8.80 -9.29 -5.53
CA PRO A 90 -9.97 -9.63 -4.71
C PRO A 90 -10.20 -8.59 -3.62
N ILE A 91 -11.32 -7.85 -3.68
CA ILE A 91 -11.58 -6.71 -2.78
C ILE A 91 -11.65 -7.12 -1.31
N GLU A 92 -12.07 -8.35 -1.03
CA GLU A 92 -12.12 -8.95 0.30
C GLU A 92 -10.74 -9.23 0.89
N LYS A 93 -9.67 -9.23 0.07
CA LYS A 93 -8.27 -9.32 0.54
C LYS A 93 -7.68 -7.94 0.88
N LEU A 94 -8.34 -6.84 0.54
CA LEU A 94 -7.93 -5.51 0.99
C LEU A 94 -8.21 -5.31 2.48
N PRO A 95 -7.45 -4.43 3.18
CA PRO A 95 -7.80 -3.99 4.52
C PRO A 95 -9.20 -3.36 4.56
N THR A 96 -9.99 -3.71 5.56
CA THR A 96 -11.42 -3.32 5.64
C THR A 96 -11.61 -1.81 5.52
N HIS A 97 -10.72 -1.00 6.12
CA HIS A 97 -10.82 0.47 6.12
C HIS A 97 -10.60 1.12 4.76
N VAL A 98 -10.01 0.42 3.78
CA VAL A 98 -9.83 0.97 2.43
C VAL A 98 -10.71 0.36 1.37
N ARG A 99 -11.52 -0.66 1.69
CA ARG A 99 -12.36 -1.36 0.69
C ARG A 99 -13.32 -0.43 -0.01
N ASP A 100 -14.04 0.41 0.74
CA ASP A 100 -15.04 1.32 0.16
C ASP A 100 -14.37 2.36 -0.74
N LEU A 101 -13.22 2.89 -0.32
CA LEU A 101 -12.44 3.83 -1.13
C LEU A 101 -11.91 3.17 -2.41
N ALA A 102 -11.31 1.98 -2.30
CA ALA A 102 -10.81 1.25 -3.46
C ALA A 102 -11.95 0.92 -4.42
N LYS A 103 -13.12 0.52 -3.89
CA LYS A 103 -14.31 0.24 -4.68
C LYS A 103 -14.74 1.43 -5.52
N GLU A 104 -14.88 2.60 -4.87
CA GLU A 104 -15.27 3.85 -5.51
C GLU A 104 -14.29 4.26 -6.63
N LEU A 105 -12.99 4.12 -6.37
CA LEU A 105 -11.95 4.58 -7.30
C LEU A 105 -11.75 3.62 -8.48
N TYR A 106 -11.80 2.31 -8.26
CA TYR A 106 -11.26 1.33 -9.22
C TYR A 106 -12.22 0.20 -9.61
N TYR A 107 -13.13 -0.25 -8.74
CA TYR A 107 -13.95 -1.44 -9.02
C TYR A 107 -15.28 -1.10 -9.67
N ASP A 108 -15.96 -0.05 -9.19
CA ASP A 108 -17.27 0.33 -9.73
C ASP A 108 -17.16 0.93 -11.15
N ARG A 109 -15.95 1.27 -11.60
CA ARG A 109 -15.65 1.80 -12.95
C ARG A 109 -15.17 0.74 -13.95
N ALA A 110 -14.88 -0.48 -13.48
CA ALA A 110 -14.35 -1.57 -14.29
C ALA A 110 -15.44 -2.53 -14.83
N ALA A 111 -16.72 -2.23 -14.57
CA ALA A 111 -17.89 -2.99 -15.03
C ALA A 111 -18.44 -2.51 -16.39
#